data_AF-A0A820W7Y1-F1
#
_entry.id   AF-A0A820W7Y1-F1
#
_cell.length_a   1.000
_cell.length_b   1.000
_cell.length_c   1.000
_cell.angle_alpha   90.00
_cell.angle_beta   90.00
_cell.angle_gamma   90.00
#
_symmetry.space_group_name_H-M   'P 1'
#
loop_
_entity.id
_entity.type
_entity.pdbx_description
1 polymer ?
#
loop_
_entity_poly.entity_id
_entity_poly.type
_entity_poly.pdbx_seq_one_letter_code
_entity_poly.pdbx_strand_id
1 'polypeptide(L)'
;MYAKFKARWREQQTVTDQKLSRNSKSIEIAKLWNRLNKDGLTPLTLAADLGQAKMLSWLLYERKKIQWSYGNVSCVLHPLDQFDLDFQKEGKQRPLSVLEVMIKNNDPKLVHPIIISLIDKKWKQFAYRILIRRFFLTFFYLLSFLVTTILEQAPSETTADENDKTVTTDGKSLDFSRQIISAVGRFIVIEGALWKSAYEINEMCTLGLWNYWNSA
;
A
#
# COMPACT_ATOMS: atom_id res chain seq x y z
N MET A 1 30.31 -60.96 -7.60
CA MET A 1 30.58 -59.68 -6.90
C MET A 1 30.59 -58.48 -7.86
N TYR A 2 31.35 -58.53 -8.95
CA TYR A 2 31.46 -57.44 -9.95
C TYR A 2 30.14 -57.02 -10.62
N ALA A 3 29.29 -57.96 -11.04
CA ALA A 3 28.00 -57.63 -11.68
C ALA A 3 27.08 -56.80 -10.77
N LYS A 4 27.06 -57.11 -9.46
CA LYS A 4 26.27 -56.39 -8.45
C LYS A 4 26.79 -54.97 -8.24
N PHE A 5 28.12 -54.79 -8.26
CA PHE A 5 28.75 -53.47 -8.18
C PHE A 5 28.44 -52.62 -9.42
N LYS A 6 28.60 -53.20 -10.62
CA LYS A 6 28.30 -52.52 -11.89
C LYS A 6 26.83 -52.12 -12.02
N ALA A 7 25.91 -52.89 -11.45
CA ALA A 7 24.49 -52.54 -11.39
C ALA A 7 24.24 -51.33 -10.48
N ARG A 8 24.79 -51.33 -9.25
CA ARG A 8 24.68 -50.20 -8.31
C ARG A 8 25.29 -48.91 -8.85
N TRP A 9 26.41 -49.00 -9.55
CA TRP A 9 27.07 -47.83 -10.13
C TRP A 9 26.23 -47.19 -11.23
N ARG A 10 25.59 -48.00 -12.10
CA ARG A 10 24.64 -47.50 -13.09
C ARG A 10 23.40 -46.87 -12.45
N GLU A 11 22.88 -47.46 -11.38
CA GLU A 11 21.74 -46.91 -10.64
C GLU A 11 22.08 -45.52 -10.06
N GLN A 12 23.25 -45.37 -9.43
CA GLN A 12 23.72 -44.07 -8.93
C GLN A 12 23.87 -43.02 -10.04
N GLN A 13 24.39 -43.40 -11.22
CA GLN A 13 24.44 -42.48 -12.36
C GLN A 13 23.05 -42.04 -12.81
N THR A 14 22.11 -42.98 -12.99
CA THR A 14 20.75 -42.64 -13.43
C THR A 14 20.03 -41.70 -12.47
N VAL A 15 20.18 -41.90 -11.15
CA VAL A 15 19.61 -41.02 -10.12
C VAL A 15 20.23 -39.63 -10.17
N THR A 16 21.55 -39.55 -10.39
CA THR A 16 22.28 -38.28 -10.49
C THR A 16 21.86 -37.50 -11.73
N ASP A 17 21.78 -38.18 -12.89
CA ASP A 17 21.37 -37.60 -14.17
C ASP A 17 19.92 -37.10 -14.11
N GLN A 18 19.03 -37.86 -13.47
CA GLN A 18 17.64 -37.46 -13.28
C GLN A 18 17.53 -36.21 -12.39
N LYS A 19 18.35 -36.11 -11.34
CA LYS A 19 18.39 -34.93 -10.46
C LYS A 19 18.92 -33.70 -11.19
N LEU A 20 19.99 -33.85 -11.98
CA LEU A 20 20.53 -32.80 -12.85
C LEU A 20 19.49 -32.31 -13.87
N SER A 21 18.81 -33.23 -14.55
CA SER A 21 17.75 -32.91 -15.51
C SER A 21 16.56 -32.19 -14.87
N ARG A 22 16.16 -32.59 -13.66
CA ARG A 22 15.08 -31.91 -12.92
C ARG A 22 15.49 -30.50 -12.52
N ASN A 23 16.75 -30.30 -12.11
CA ASN A 23 17.28 -28.99 -11.74
C ASN A 23 17.43 -28.06 -12.94
N SER A 24 17.90 -28.56 -14.08
CA SER A 24 17.99 -27.72 -15.29
C SER A 24 16.60 -27.26 -15.75
N LYS A 25 15.63 -28.18 -15.78
CA LYS A 25 14.23 -27.85 -16.10
C LYS A 25 13.63 -26.83 -15.14
N SER A 26 13.86 -26.94 -13.84
CA SER A 26 13.32 -25.98 -12.87
C SER A 26 13.92 -24.58 -13.04
N ILE A 27 15.21 -24.48 -13.37
CA ILE A 27 15.87 -23.22 -13.69
C ILE A 27 15.28 -22.60 -14.96
N GLU A 28 15.07 -23.38 -16.01
CA GLU A 28 14.45 -22.89 -17.25
C GLU A 28 13.03 -22.40 -17.02
N ILE A 29 12.22 -23.16 -16.27
CA ILE A 29 10.87 -22.75 -15.90
C ILE A 29 10.91 -21.44 -15.11
N ALA A 30 11.79 -21.31 -14.11
CA ALA A 30 11.95 -20.07 -13.35
C ALA A 30 12.33 -18.88 -14.24
N LYS A 31 13.18 -19.11 -15.25
CA LYS A 31 13.56 -18.10 -16.25
C LYS A 31 12.36 -17.67 -17.10
N LEU A 32 11.47 -18.58 -17.46
CA LEU A 32 10.24 -18.27 -18.21
C LEU A 32 9.27 -17.43 -17.39
N TRP A 33 9.09 -17.74 -16.11
CA TRP A 33 8.25 -16.96 -15.20
C TRP A 33 8.73 -15.52 -15.02
N ASN A 34 10.04 -15.30 -15.09
CA ASN A 34 10.66 -13.98 -14.91
C ASN A 34 10.96 -13.27 -16.23
N ARG A 35 10.58 -13.84 -17.37
CA ARG A 35 10.79 -13.21 -18.68
C ARG A 35 9.82 -12.05 -18.85
N LEU A 36 10.37 -10.89 -19.19
CA LEU A 36 9.61 -9.67 -19.44
C LEU A 36 9.22 -9.54 -20.91
N ASN A 37 8.05 -8.96 -21.18
CA ASN A 37 7.67 -8.49 -22.52
C ASN A 37 8.34 -7.12 -22.82
N LYS A 38 8.06 -6.55 -24.00
CA LYS A 38 8.58 -5.22 -24.39
C LYS A 38 8.11 -4.09 -23.46
N ASP A 39 6.97 -4.29 -22.80
CA ASP A 39 6.34 -3.35 -21.87
C ASP A 39 6.78 -3.59 -20.41
N GLY A 40 7.72 -4.52 -20.16
CA GLY A 40 8.20 -4.83 -18.81
C GLY A 40 7.24 -5.66 -17.95
N LEU A 41 6.31 -6.39 -18.56
CA LEU A 41 5.35 -7.28 -17.89
C LEU A 41 5.83 -8.74 -17.93
N THR A 42 5.68 -9.45 -16.81
CA THR A 42 5.87 -10.90 -16.74
C THR A 42 4.60 -11.62 -17.23
N PRO A 43 4.64 -12.93 -17.50
CA PRO A 43 3.43 -13.65 -17.93
C PRO A 43 2.28 -13.54 -16.92
N LEU A 44 2.60 -13.43 -15.63
CA LEU A 44 1.61 -13.28 -14.57
C LEU A 44 0.99 -11.88 -14.55
N THR A 45 1.82 -10.84 -14.67
CA THR A 45 1.34 -9.45 -14.65
C THR A 45 0.64 -9.10 -15.96
N LEU A 46 1.05 -9.70 -17.09
CA LEU A 46 0.36 -9.59 -18.37
C LEU A 46 -1.04 -10.23 -18.33
N ALA A 47 -1.18 -11.42 -17.72
CA ALA A 47 -2.48 -12.05 -17.55
C ALA A 47 -3.41 -11.18 -16.68
N ALA A 48 -2.85 -10.49 -15.70
CA ALA A 48 -3.57 -9.52 -14.90
C ALA A 48 -3.94 -8.26 -15.71
N ASP A 49 -3.01 -7.76 -16.51
CA ASP A 49 -3.22 -6.55 -17.33
C ASP A 49 -4.32 -6.74 -18.38
N LEU A 50 -4.36 -7.92 -19.00
CA LEU A 50 -5.37 -8.31 -19.99
C LEU A 50 -6.74 -8.65 -19.38
N GLY A 51 -6.91 -8.61 -18.05
CA GLY A 51 -8.18 -8.96 -17.42
C GLY A 51 -8.51 -10.47 -17.45
N GLN A 52 -7.56 -11.34 -17.80
CA GLN A 52 -7.82 -12.77 -18.02
C GLN A 52 -7.77 -13.58 -16.72
N ALA A 53 -8.84 -13.51 -15.94
CA ALA A 53 -8.97 -14.18 -14.64
C ALA A 53 -8.68 -15.69 -14.67
N LYS A 54 -9.11 -16.39 -15.74
CA LYS A 54 -8.88 -17.84 -15.90
C LYS A 54 -7.40 -18.18 -16.11
N MET A 55 -6.69 -17.37 -16.88
CA MET A 55 -5.24 -17.56 -17.09
C MET A 55 -4.49 -17.25 -15.81
N LEU A 56 -4.84 -16.14 -15.14
CA LEU A 56 -4.23 -15.74 -13.88
C LEU A 56 -4.39 -16.82 -12.79
N SER A 57 -5.60 -17.39 -12.65
CA SER A 57 -5.85 -18.46 -11.67
C SER A 57 -5.09 -19.74 -11.99
N TRP A 58 -4.97 -20.09 -13.27
CA TRP A 58 -4.15 -21.23 -13.71
C TRP A 58 -2.66 -21.03 -13.38
N LEU A 59 -2.11 -19.85 -13.70
CA LEU A 59 -0.71 -19.52 -13.39
C LEU A 59 -0.45 -19.56 -11.87
N LEU A 60 -1.39 -19.06 -11.07
CA LEU A 60 -1.29 -19.11 -9.60
C LEU A 60 -1.38 -20.53 -9.05
N TYR A 61 -2.22 -21.36 -9.67
CA TYR A 61 -2.34 -22.76 -9.31
C TYR A 61 -1.04 -23.52 -9.61
N GLU A 62 -0.41 -23.26 -10.76
CA GLU A 62 0.83 -23.92 -11.16
C GLU A 62 2.03 -23.49 -10.31
N ARG A 63 2.11 -22.20 -9.92
CA ARG A 63 3.22 -21.70 -9.09
C ARG A 63 3.14 -22.09 -7.62
N LYS A 64 2.00 -22.62 -7.15
CA LYS A 64 1.80 -22.93 -5.73
C LYS A 64 2.66 -24.12 -5.29
N LYS A 65 3.10 -24.12 -4.04
CA LYS A 65 3.85 -25.22 -3.43
C LYS A 65 3.06 -25.77 -2.25
N ILE A 66 2.79 -27.07 -2.26
CA ILE A 66 2.11 -27.73 -1.14
C ILE A 66 3.17 -28.02 -0.07
N GLN A 67 3.00 -27.46 1.13
CA GLN A 67 3.90 -27.71 2.26
C GLN A 67 3.61 -29.06 2.90
N TRP A 68 2.32 -29.30 3.16
CA TRP A 68 1.81 -30.51 3.76
C TRP A 68 0.33 -30.64 3.41
N SER A 69 -0.15 -31.88 3.43
CA SER A 69 -1.56 -32.22 3.26
C SER A 69 -1.90 -33.36 4.20
N TYR A 70 -3.00 -33.22 4.94
CA TYR A 70 -3.52 -34.23 5.85
C TYR A 70 -5.02 -34.40 5.59
N GLY A 71 -5.42 -35.55 5.04
CA GLY A 71 -6.79 -35.81 4.63
C GLY A 71 -7.32 -34.71 3.68
N ASN A 72 -8.37 -34.01 4.10
CA ASN A 72 -9.02 -32.92 3.36
C ASN A 72 -8.40 -31.53 3.59
N VAL A 73 -7.40 -31.40 4.48
CA VAL A 73 -6.76 -30.11 4.79
C VAL A 73 -5.38 -30.06 4.16
N SER A 74 -5.05 -28.95 3.50
CA SER A 74 -3.72 -28.73 2.94
C SER A 74 -3.20 -27.33 3.24
N CYS A 75 -1.90 -27.24 3.52
CA CYS A 75 -1.19 -25.97 3.56
C CYS A 75 -0.48 -25.75 2.23
N VAL A 76 -0.84 -24.65 1.58
CA VAL A 76 -0.31 -24.25 0.28
C VAL A 76 0.41 -22.91 0.44
N LEU A 77 1.63 -22.84 -0.05
CA LEU A 77 2.42 -21.63 -0.15
C LEU A 77 2.30 -21.09 -1.57
N HIS A 78 1.86 -19.84 -1.66
CA HIS A 78 1.90 -19.07 -2.88
C HIS A 78 3.16 -18.18 -2.85
N PRO A 79 4.03 -18.25 -3.88
CA PRO A 79 5.16 -17.34 -3.97
C PRO A 79 4.64 -15.91 -4.14
N LEU A 80 5.13 -15.00 -3.31
CA LEU A 80 4.77 -13.57 -3.37
C LEU A 80 5.60 -12.79 -4.40
N ASP A 81 6.58 -13.45 -5.03
CA ASP A 81 7.39 -12.91 -6.11
C ASP A 81 6.51 -12.48 -7.29
N GLN A 82 6.67 -11.22 -7.73
CA GLN A 82 5.83 -10.50 -8.72
C GLN A 82 4.40 -10.19 -8.26
N PHE A 83 3.95 -10.79 -7.15
CA PHE A 83 2.62 -10.58 -6.62
C PHE A 83 2.52 -9.26 -5.86
N ASP A 84 3.57 -8.97 -5.09
CA ASP A 84 3.71 -7.79 -4.26
C ASP A 84 4.94 -6.97 -4.65
N LEU A 85 4.96 -5.71 -4.23
CA LEU A 85 6.08 -4.81 -4.32
C LEU A 85 7.30 -5.39 -3.59
N ASP A 86 8.34 -5.68 -4.36
CA ASP A 86 9.65 -6.01 -3.83
C ASP A 86 10.43 -4.72 -3.55
N PHE A 87 10.39 -4.26 -2.29
CA PHE A 87 11.06 -3.04 -1.84
C PHE A 87 12.59 -3.07 -2.03
N GLN A 88 13.19 -4.23 -2.30
CA GLN A 88 14.64 -4.33 -2.54
C GLN A 88 15.04 -3.93 -3.98
N LYS A 89 14.12 -3.89 -4.93
CA LYS A 89 14.38 -3.55 -6.34
C LYS A 89 13.91 -2.14 -6.68
N GLU A 90 14.27 -1.16 -5.86
CA GLU A 90 14.00 0.24 -6.16
C GLU A 90 14.86 0.70 -7.35
N GLY A 91 14.21 0.86 -8.50
CA GLY A 91 14.82 1.36 -9.73
C GLY A 91 13.74 1.80 -10.73
N LYS A 92 14.12 2.68 -11.66
CA LYS A 92 13.21 3.31 -12.64
C LYS A 92 12.54 2.32 -13.60
N GLN A 93 13.00 1.06 -13.64
CA GLN A 93 12.47 -0.02 -14.47
C GLN A 93 12.06 -1.24 -13.64
N ARG A 94 11.45 -1.02 -12.47
CA ARG A 94 10.85 -2.14 -11.72
C ARG A 94 9.64 -2.69 -12.50
N PRO A 95 9.50 -4.02 -12.68
CA PRO A 95 8.30 -4.57 -13.26
C PRO A 95 7.11 -4.30 -12.32
N LEU A 96 5.96 -3.94 -12.89
CA LEU A 96 4.73 -3.71 -12.14
C LEU A 96 4.32 -4.99 -11.41
N SER A 97 3.90 -4.87 -10.16
CA SER A 97 3.36 -5.99 -9.38
C SER A 97 1.91 -6.29 -9.80
N VAL A 98 1.47 -7.54 -9.60
CA VAL A 98 0.08 -7.95 -9.91
C VAL A 98 -0.94 -7.08 -9.16
N LEU A 99 -0.66 -6.71 -7.92
CA LEU A 99 -1.53 -5.82 -7.13
C LEU A 99 -1.61 -4.41 -7.74
N GLU A 100 -0.49 -3.84 -8.18
CA GLU A 100 -0.49 -2.52 -8.85
C GLU A 100 -1.29 -2.54 -10.16
N VAL A 101 -1.11 -3.58 -10.99
CA VAL A 101 -1.86 -3.75 -12.25
C VAL A 101 -3.35 -3.92 -11.98
N MET A 102 -3.71 -4.68 -10.95
CA MET A 102 -5.10 -4.90 -10.59
C MET A 102 -5.79 -3.62 -10.10
N ILE A 103 -5.09 -2.79 -9.32
CA ILE A 103 -5.60 -1.48 -8.89
C ILE A 103 -5.75 -0.55 -10.10
N LYS A 104 -4.78 -0.56 -11.01
CA LYS A 104 -4.81 0.26 -12.23
C LYS A 104 -5.99 -0.08 -13.15
N ASN A 105 -6.27 -1.36 -13.33
CA ASN A 105 -7.30 -1.80 -14.28
C ASN A 105 -8.71 -1.84 -13.66
N ASN A 106 -8.82 -1.77 -12.33
CA ASN A 106 -10.08 -1.74 -11.58
C ASN A 106 -11.08 -2.84 -11.99
N ASP A 107 -10.57 -4.00 -12.42
CA ASP A 107 -11.40 -5.08 -12.96
C ASP A 107 -11.86 -6.03 -11.84
N PRO A 108 -13.18 -6.10 -11.52
CA PRO A 108 -13.70 -6.97 -10.46
C PRO A 108 -13.57 -8.46 -10.80
N LYS A 109 -13.39 -8.80 -12.08
CA LYS A 109 -13.20 -10.19 -12.55
C LYS A 109 -11.86 -10.77 -12.12
N LEU A 110 -10.88 -9.92 -11.79
CA LEU A 110 -9.54 -10.32 -11.39
C LEU A 110 -9.43 -10.71 -9.91
N VAL A 111 -10.49 -10.54 -9.14
CA VAL A 111 -10.49 -10.73 -7.69
C VAL A 111 -10.39 -12.23 -7.36
N HIS A 112 -9.15 -12.70 -7.20
CA HIS A 112 -8.86 -14.05 -6.76
C HIS A 112 -8.93 -14.15 -5.23
N PRO A 113 -9.44 -15.25 -4.64
CA PRO A 113 -9.53 -15.41 -3.18
C PRO A 113 -8.19 -15.21 -2.45
N ILE A 114 -7.09 -15.64 -3.07
CA ILE A 114 -5.73 -15.44 -2.55
C ILE A 114 -5.41 -13.94 -2.42
N ILE A 115 -5.75 -13.14 -3.44
CA ILE A 115 -5.51 -11.69 -3.46
C ILE A 115 -6.28 -11.02 -2.33
N ILE A 116 -7.56 -11.36 -2.16
CA ILE A 116 -8.38 -10.85 -1.05
C ILE A 116 -7.72 -11.18 0.30
N SER A 117 -7.30 -12.43 0.49
CA SER A 117 -6.68 -12.87 1.74
C SER A 117 -5.35 -12.16 2.04
N LEU A 118 -4.60 -11.77 1.00
CA LEU A 118 -3.36 -11.02 1.13
C LEU A 118 -3.63 -9.55 1.45
N ILE A 119 -4.61 -8.93 0.77
CA ILE A 119 -5.00 -7.54 1.03
C ILE A 119 -5.55 -7.40 2.45
N ASP A 120 -6.38 -8.33 2.92
CA ASP A 120 -6.90 -8.31 4.31
C ASP A 120 -5.78 -8.37 5.34
N LYS A 121 -4.78 -9.24 5.11
CA LYS A 121 -3.59 -9.33 5.99
C LYS A 121 -2.78 -8.03 5.99
N LYS A 122 -2.52 -7.45 4.81
CA LYS A 122 -1.82 -6.16 4.69
C LYS A 122 -2.58 -5.02 5.32
N TRP A 123 -3.90 -5.01 5.15
CA TRP A 123 -4.78 -4.01 5.71
C TRP A 123 -4.69 -3.99 7.23
N LYS A 124 -4.88 -5.17 7.85
CA LYS A 124 -4.82 -5.32 9.31
C LYS A 124 -3.44 -4.97 9.88
N GLN A 125 -2.36 -5.36 9.18
CA GLN A 125 -1.01 -5.18 9.69
C GLN A 125 -0.48 -3.74 9.53
N PHE A 126 -0.69 -3.13 8.35
CA PHE A 126 -0.03 -1.87 7.99
C PHE A 126 -1.03 -0.75 7.75
N ALA A 127 -1.98 -0.96 6.82
CA ALA A 127 -2.81 0.12 6.32
C ALA A 127 -3.73 0.68 7.41
N TYR A 128 -4.32 -0.18 8.24
CA TYR A 128 -5.22 0.25 9.31
C TYR A 128 -4.53 1.19 10.30
N ARG A 129 -3.29 0.89 10.70
CA ARG A 129 -2.51 1.73 11.62
C ARG A 129 -2.11 3.07 10.99
N ILE A 130 -1.75 3.07 9.72
CA ILE A 130 -1.38 4.29 9.00
C ILE A 130 -2.61 5.16 8.79
N LEU A 131 -3.73 4.55 8.39
CA LEU A 131 -5.00 5.24 8.17
C LEU A 131 -5.52 5.86 9.46
N ILE A 132 -5.55 5.11 10.57
CA ILE A 132 -6.07 5.65 11.83
C ILE A 132 -5.21 6.82 12.33
N ARG A 133 -3.88 6.75 12.16
CA ARG A 133 -2.97 7.85 12.51
C ARG A 133 -3.24 9.09 11.64
N ARG A 134 -3.36 8.91 10.32
CA ARG A 134 -3.68 10.00 9.38
C ARG A 134 -5.07 10.59 9.63
N PHE A 135 -6.03 9.74 9.96
CA PHE A 135 -7.40 10.13 10.30
C PHE A 135 -7.42 11.02 11.54
N PHE A 136 -6.79 10.61 12.64
CA PHE A 136 -6.73 11.42 13.85
C PHE A 136 -6.00 12.76 13.64
N LEU A 137 -4.88 12.77 12.92
CA LEU A 137 -4.18 14.02 12.58
C LEU A 137 -5.08 14.98 11.78
N THR A 138 -5.81 14.45 10.79
CA THR A 138 -6.74 15.26 9.99
C THR A 138 -7.94 15.72 10.81
N PHE A 139 -8.45 14.88 11.69
CA PHE A 139 -9.57 15.19 12.58
C PHE A 139 -9.22 16.33 13.55
N PHE A 140 -8.07 16.27 14.22
CA PHE A 140 -7.62 17.36 15.09
C PHE A 140 -7.34 18.65 14.33
N TYR A 141 -6.80 18.57 13.11
CA TYR A 141 -6.65 19.73 12.24
C TYR A 141 -8.00 20.39 11.94
N LEU A 142 -9.00 19.60 11.51
CA LEU A 142 -10.36 20.11 11.27
C LEU A 142 -11.03 20.67 12.52
N LEU A 143 -10.78 20.07 13.69
CA LEU A 143 -11.28 20.59 14.97
C LEU A 143 -10.66 21.94 15.31
N SER A 144 -9.35 22.10 15.12
CA SER A 144 -8.68 23.39 15.33
C SER A 144 -9.20 24.46 14.39
N PHE A 145 -9.45 24.11 13.12
CA PHE A 145 -10.08 24.99 12.15
C PHE A 145 -11.49 25.41 12.60
N LEU A 146 -12.33 24.46 13.02
CA LEU A 146 -13.68 24.75 13.52
C LEU A 146 -13.66 25.69 14.73
N VAL A 147 -12.78 25.43 15.70
CA VAL A 147 -12.63 26.28 16.90
C VAL A 147 -12.21 27.70 16.52
N THR A 148 -11.26 27.86 15.60
CA THR A 148 -10.85 29.20 15.13
C THR A 148 -11.99 29.95 14.47
N THR A 149 -12.78 29.29 13.63
CA THR A 149 -13.92 29.93 12.95
C THR A 149 -15.03 30.34 13.92
N ILE A 150 -15.30 29.54 14.96
CA ILE A 150 -16.32 29.87 15.96
C ILE A 150 -15.85 31.02 16.86
N LEU A 151 -14.57 31.01 17.29
CA LEU A 151 -14.01 32.09 18.11
C LEU A 151 -13.92 33.41 17.34
N GLU A 152 -13.73 33.37 16.03
CA GLU A 152 -13.73 34.54 15.16
C GLU A 152 -15.14 35.12 14.93
N GLN A 153 -16.18 34.28 14.98
CA GLN A 153 -17.57 34.71 14.89
C GLN A 153 -18.16 35.24 16.20
N ALA A 154 -17.47 35.11 17.34
CA ALA A 154 -17.91 35.70 18.60
C ALA A 154 -17.82 37.23 18.49
N PRO A 155 -18.94 37.97 18.40
CA PRO A 155 -18.90 39.40 18.21
C PRO A 155 -18.30 40.04 19.47
N SER A 156 -17.27 40.87 19.27
CA SER A 156 -16.87 41.86 20.26
C SER A 156 -17.96 42.94 20.29
N GLU A 157 -19.04 42.69 21.04
CA GLU A 157 -19.97 43.75 21.42
C GLU A 157 -19.25 44.69 22.39
N THR A 158 -18.48 45.61 21.82
CA THR A 158 -18.16 46.88 22.48
C THR A 158 -19.11 47.92 21.90
N THR A 159 -20.38 47.87 22.33
CA THR A 159 -21.14 49.11 22.39
C THR A 159 -20.64 49.83 23.63
N ALA A 160 -19.87 50.88 23.39
CA ALA A 160 -19.53 51.87 24.39
C ALA A 160 -20.84 52.44 24.96
N ASP A 161 -21.19 52.05 26.19
CA ASP A 161 -21.97 52.91 27.06
C ASP A 161 -21.08 53.35 28.22
N GLU A 162 -21.00 54.67 28.32
CA GLU A 162 -20.21 55.45 29.24
C GLU A 162 -20.77 55.30 30.67
N ASN A 163 -19.87 55.07 31.63
CA ASN A 163 -20.06 55.12 33.10
C ASN A 163 -20.42 53.80 33.82
N ASP A 164 -19.41 52.97 34.08
CA ASP A 164 -19.11 52.53 35.45
C ASP A 164 -17.62 52.13 35.57
N LYS A 165 -16.93 52.69 36.57
CA LYS A 165 -15.50 52.45 36.85
C LYS A 165 -15.35 51.57 38.08
N THR A 166 -16.00 50.43 38.10
CA THR A 166 -15.63 49.29 38.96
C THR A 166 -15.94 48.03 38.16
N VAL A 167 -15.15 46.95 38.29
CA VAL A 167 -15.15 45.72 37.43
C VAL A 167 -14.24 45.93 36.20
N THR A 168 -13.15 45.19 35.94
CA THR A 168 -12.60 43.93 36.45
C THR A 168 -11.14 43.81 36.00
N THR A 169 -10.22 43.54 36.92
CA THR A 169 -8.87 43.06 36.56
C THR A 169 -8.93 41.67 35.92
N ASP A 170 -9.97 40.88 36.24
CA ASP A 170 -10.22 39.54 35.68
C ASP A 170 -10.71 39.54 34.22
N GLY A 171 -11.48 40.55 33.78
CA GLY A 171 -12.03 40.62 32.43
C GLY A 171 -10.95 40.86 31.37
N LYS A 172 -10.00 41.76 31.67
CA LYS A 172 -8.85 42.06 30.79
C LYS A 172 -7.92 40.86 30.57
N SER A 173 -7.79 39.98 31.58
CA SER A 173 -7.00 38.74 31.49
C SER A 173 -7.68 37.70 30.59
N LEU A 174 -9.01 37.61 30.66
CA LEU A 174 -9.83 36.71 29.85
C LEU A 174 -9.85 37.14 28.37
N ASP A 175 -9.86 38.44 28.09
CA ASP A 175 -9.77 38.96 26.71
C ASP A 175 -8.37 38.77 26.09
N PHE A 176 -7.30 38.94 26.89
CA PHE A 176 -5.93 38.70 26.43
C PHE A 176 -5.68 37.22 26.10
N SER A 177 -6.17 36.31 26.95
CA SER A 177 -6.06 34.86 26.68
C SER A 177 -6.85 34.45 25.43
N ARG A 178 -8.06 35.00 25.21
CA ARG A 178 -8.84 34.79 23.97
C ARG A 178 -8.11 35.28 22.72
N GLN A 179 -7.48 36.46 22.77
CA GLN A 179 -6.70 36.99 21.64
C GLN A 179 -5.49 36.10 21.32
N ILE A 180 -4.76 35.62 22.33
CA ILE A 180 -3.64 34.70 22.12
C ILE A 180 -4.12 33.37 21.53
N ILE A 181 -5.21 32.79 22.06
CA ILE A 181 -5.77 31.52 21.56
C ILE A 181 -6.20 31.66 20.10
N SER A 182 -6.86 32.76 19.73
CA SER A 182 -7.25 33.04 18.34
C SER A 182 -6.04 33.24 17.42
N ALA A 183 -5.03 34.01 17.85
CA ALA A 183 -3.83 34.24 17.07
C ALA A 183 -3.01 32.96 16.83
N VAL A 184 -2.85 32.13 17.87
CA VAL A 184 -2.16 30.84 17.79
C VAL A 184 -2.93 29.86 16.90
N GLY A 185 -4.26 29.82 17.04
CA GLY A 185 -5.12 28.99 16.19
C GLY A 185 -5.00 29.36 14.71
N ARG A 186 -5.02 30.66 14.37
CA ARG A 186 -4.81 31.14 13.00
C ARG A 186 -3.45 30.71 12.43
N PHE A 187 -2.38 30.82 13.23
CA PHE A 187 -1.05 30.39 12.81
C PHE A 187 -0.99 28.88 12.52
N ILE A 188 -1.56 28.05 13.40
CA ILE A 188 -1.60 26.59 13.23
C ILE A 188 -2.38 26.21 11.97
N VAL A 189 -3.51 26.87 11.71
CA VAL A 189 -4.33 26.62 10.52
C VAL A 189 -3.57 26.99 9.24
N ILE A 190 -2.90 28.15 9.21
CA ILE A 190 -2.14 28.60 8.03
C ILE A 190 -0.96 27.66 7.77
N GLU A 191 -0.16 27.34 8.79
CA GLU A 191 0.96 26.40 8.68
C GLU A 191 0.50 25.01 8.25
N GLY A 192 -0.60 24.50 8.82
CA GLY A 192 -1.18 23.21 8.42
C GLY A 192 -1.70 23.21 6.98
N ALA A 193 -2.30 24.32 6.53
CA ALA A 193 -2.75 24.48 5.15
C ALA A 193 -1.58 24.53 4.16
N LEU A 194 -0.51 25.26 4.51
CA LEU A 194 0.72 25.33 3.71
C LEU A 194 1.39 23.95 3.60
N TRP A 195 1.52 23.24 4.72
CA TRP A 195 2.06 21.87 4.73
C TRP A 195 1.25 20.94 3.85
N LYS A 196 -0.08 20.97 4.00
CA LYS A 196 -0.98 20.10 3.22
C LYS A 196 -0.93 20.41 1.73
N SER A 197 -0.91 21.69 1.36
CA SER A 197 -0.75 22.13 -0.03
C SER A 197 0.60 21.67 -0.61
N ALA A 198 1.70 21.85 0.12
CA ALA A 198 3.02 21.39 -0.33
C ALA A 198 3.07 19.87 -0.53
N TYR A 199 2.44 19.11 0.37
CA TYR A 199 2.33 17.65 0.23
C TYR A 199 1.55 17.25 -1.03
N GLU A 200 0.38 17.85 -1.27
CA GLU A 200 -0.44 17.56 -2.45
C GLU A 200 0.26 17.97 -3.76
N ILE A 201 0.96 19.11 -3.78
CA ILE A 201 1.75 19.55 -4.95
C ILE A 201 2.88 18.55 -5.24
N ASN A 202 3.60 18.09 -4.22
CA ASN A 202 4.66 17.10 -4.40
C ASN A 202 4.08 15.78 -4.94
N GLU A 203 2.94 15.33 -4.43
CA GLU A 203 2.25 14.13 -4.91
C GLU A 203 1.77 14.27 -6.36
N MET A 204 1.20 15.42 -6.74
CA MET A 204 0.83 15.75 -8.11
C MET A 204 2.04 15.74 -9.07
N CYS A 205 3.17 16.30 -8.65
CA CYS A 205 4.41 16.27 -9.43
C CYS A 205 4.96 14.85 -9.60
N THR A 206 4.75 13.99 -8.62
CA THR A 206 5.27 12.62 -8.63
C THR A 206 4.43 11.68 -9.49
N LEU A 207 3.10 11.79 -9.43
CA LEU A 207 2.16 10.90 -10.13
C LEU A 207 1.79 11.39 -11.55
N GLY A 208 1.98 12.70 -11.82
CA GLY A 208 1.52 13.37 -13.03
C GLY A 208 0.06 13.82 -12.90
N LEU A 209 -0.21 15.06 -13.35
CA LEU A 209 -1.51 15.74 -13.21
C LEU A 209 -2.71 14.89 -13.67
N TRP A 210 -2.56 14.19 -14.79
CA TRP A 210 -3.62 13.39 -15.40
C TRP A 210 -3.94 12.11 -14.61
N ASN A 211 -2.95 11.45 -14.02
CA ASN A 211 -3.16 10.25 -13.22
C ASN A 211 -3.70 10.59 -11.83
N TYR A 212 -3.27 11.72 -11.26
CA TYR A 212 -3.80 12.23 -10.00
C TYR A 212 -5.30 12.51 -10.10
N TRP A 213 -5.74 13.19 -11.15
CA TRP A 213 -7.15 13.56 -11.29
C TRP A 213 -8.08 12.39 -11.61
N ASN A 214 -7.57 11.32 -12.24
CA ASN A 214 -8.32 10.08 -12.45
C ASN A 214 -8.30 9.13 -11.23
N SER A 215 -7.39 9.34 -10.27
CA SER A 215 -7.29 8.51 -9.06
C SER A 215 -7.93 9.13 -7.82
N ALA A 216 -8.23 10.43 -7.84
CA ALA A 216 -8.95 11.16 -6.81
C ALA A 216 -10.47 11.04 -7.00
#